data_AF-A0AA88YX05-F1
#
_entry.id   AF-A0AA88YX05-F1
#
_cell.length_a   1.000
_cell.length_b   1.000
_cell.length_c   1.000
_cell.angle_alpha   90.00
_cell.angle_beta   90.00
_cell.angle_gamma   90.00
#
_symmetry.space_group_name_H-M   'P 1'
#
loop_
_entity.id
_entity.type
_entity.pdbx_description
1 polymer ?
#
loop_
_entity_poly.entity_id
_entity_poly.type
_entity_poly.pdbx_seq_one_letter_code
_entity_poly.pdbx_strand_id
1 'polypeptide(L)'
;MVFWVAEGILLIDYLKKGQIMNGTYYASLLTQLRENIKLKRRESSLIKGVLFHQDNAPVHKSVTAMAAIHDCGFNLIQYPPYPHDLVLSDFHLFPNMKAAISGTHFQSDDDDVILAVDGVMTSQIRTKPHRKPWGWLSYGRRPNNNGQGNGNIQGSSSVQTQTGISQQSINSAGCGAQRVSPAVSYIVGGTEATPNSWPWMASLEYNGYHVCGGSLISNKYVITAAHCVEGSMSNPSKWTVRLGKHDRSKTESTQKNVGLVSIISHENYNGNKIDNDIAIMELDQAVTFNDYISPVCIAEEDVSAGTNCVTTGWGDTQGTGSNLVLRQVTVPMIAQNTCSSRAYYGRNFNTQTMVCAGYDNGGRDSCQGDSGGPLVCTKNGNWHLTGITSWGYGCAEAKKPGVYTRVVNYVNWILNKI
;
A
#
# COMPACT_ATOMS: atom_id res chain seq x y z
N MET A 1 -0.34 11.29 -25.26
CA MET A 1 -1.43 10.42 -24.79
C MET A 1 -2.08 9.73 -25.97
N VAL A 2 -2.54 8.49 -25.84
CA VAL A 2 -3.29 7.80 -26.90
C VAL A 2 -4.60 7.24 -26.36
N PHE A 3 -5.69 7.52 -27.05
CA PHE A 3 -7.02 7.01 -26.77
C PHE A 3 -7.50 6.20 -27.97
N TRP A 4 -8.04 5.01 -27.72
CA TRP A 4 -8.38 4.07 -28.78
C TRP A 4 -9.55 3.17 -28.38
N VAL A 5 -10.17 2.57 -29.40
CA VAL A 5 -11.21 1.53 -29.30
C VAL A 5 -10.84 0.40 -30.26
N ALA A 6 -11.58 -0.71 -30.22
CA ALA A 6 -11.34 -1.86 -31.09
C ALA A 6 -11.36 -1.50 -32.59
N GLU A 7 -12.10 -0.46 -32.98
CA GLU A 7 -12.22 0.03 -34.35
C GLU A 7 -11.10 1.00 -34.78
N GLY A 8 -10.28 1.51 -33.85
CA GLY A 8 -9.24 2.48 -34.18
C GLY A 8 -8.83 3.43 -33.06
N ILE A 9 -7.77 4.18 -33.34
CA ILE A 9 -7.36 5.35 -32.55
C ILE A 9 -8.46 6.41 -32.59
N LEU A 10 -8.82 6.99 -31.45
CA LEU A 10 -9.76 8.11 -31.33
C LEU A 10 -9.05 9.46 -31.23
N LEU A 11 -7.92 9.50 -30.52
CA LEU A 11 -7.13 10.72 -30.30
C LEU A 11 -5.69 10.31 -29.96
N ILE A 12 -4.72 10.94 -30.62
CA ILE A 12 -3.31 10.94 -30.20
C ILE A 12 -2.95 12.38 -29.91
N ASP A 13 -2.25 12.57 -28.81
CA ASP A 13 -1.73 13.85 -28.38
C ASP A 13 -0.24 13.73 -28.08
N TYR A 14 0.56 14.64 -28.61
CA TYR A 14 2.00 14.70 -28.41
C TYR A 14 2.32 15.89 -27.51
N LEU A 15 2.81 15.60 -26.32
CA LEU A 15 3.17 16.63 -25.35
C LEU A 15 4.38 17.40 -25.86
N LYS A 16 4.21 18.70 -26.12
CA LYS A 16 5.30 19.53 -26.67
C LYS A 16 6.41 19.70 -25.63
N LYS A 17 7.65 19.83 -26.11
CA LYS A 17 8.82 20.08 -25.26
C LYS A 17 8.57 21.28 -24.31
N GLY A 18 8.76 21.05 -23.01
CA GLY A 18 8.53 22.06 -21.97
C GLY A 18 7.09 22.13 -21.43
N GLN A 19 6.14 21.40 -22.02
CA GLN A 19 4.81 21.20 -21.43
C GLN A 19 4.83 20.04 -20.45
N ILE A 20 3.98 20.11 -19.42
CA ILE A 20 3.85 19.08 -18.39
C ILE A 20 2.45 18.51 -18.46
N MET A 21 2.34 17.17 -18.48
CA MET A 21 1.07 16.48 -18.34
C MET A 21 0.54 16.70 -16.92
N ASN A 22 -0.55 17.46 -16.78
CA ASN A 22 -1.22 17.73 -15.51
C ASN A 22 -2.73 17.48 -15.61
N GLY A 23 -3.45 17.52 -14.49
CA GLY A 23 -4.88 17.23 -14.45
C GLY A 23 -5.74 18.12 -15.36
N THR A 24 -5.39 19.39 -15.49
CA THR A 24 -6.09 20.34 -16.38
C THR A 24 -5.84 20.03 -17.86
N TYR A 25 -4.58 19.72 -18.22
CA TYR A 25 -4.22 19.33 -19.56
C TYR A 25 -4.95 18.03 -19.95
N TYR A 26 -4.94 17.04 -19.07
CA TYR A 26 -5.64 15.77 -19.28
C TYR A 26 -7.17 15.96 -19.40
N ALA A 27 -7.78 16.79 -18.54
CA ALA A 27 -9.20 17.15 -18.65
C ALA A 27 -9.55 17.80 -19.99
N SER A 28 -8.65 18.63 -20.54
CA SER A 28 -8.82 19.20 -21.88
C SER A 28 -8.80 18.12 -22.97
N LEU A 29 -7.94 17.11 -22.84
CA LEU A 29 -7.88 15.97 -23.76
C LEU A 29 -9.15 15.12 -23.67
N LEU A 30 -9.71 14.90 -22.48
CA LEU A 30 -10.98 14.17 -22.31
C LEU A 30 -12.14 14.89 -23.00
N THR A 31 -12.15 16.22 -22.92
CA THR A 31 -13.15 17.05 -23.61
C THR A 31 -13.00 16.92 -25.13
N GLN A 32 -11.77 16.95 -25.66
CA GLN A 32 -11.50 16.72 -27.08
C GLN A 32 -11.87 15.29 -27.51
N LEU A 33 -11.54 14.29 -26.69
CA LEU A 33 -11.89 12.89 -26.92
C LEU A 33 -13.40 12.70 -27.05
N ARG A 34 -14.19 13.37 -26.19
CA ARG A 34 -15.65 13.34 -26.26
C ARG A 34 -16.15 13.82 -27.63
N GLU A 35 -15.61 14.90 -28.15
CA GLU A 35 -15.98 15.41 -29.48
C GLU A 35 -15.56 14.44 -30.59
N ASN A 36 -14.36 13.85 -30.50
CA ASN A 36 -13.92 12.84 -31.47
C ASN A 36 -14.79 11.57 -31.46
N ILE A 37 -15.27 11.14 -30.29
CA ILE A 37 -16.22 10.02 -30.16
C ILE A 37 -17.53 10.36 -30.88
N LYS A 38 -18.07 11.57 -30.70
CA LYS A 38 -19.28 12.02 -31.40
C LYS A 38 -19.10 12.02 -32.93
N LEU A 39 -17.95 12.49 -33.41
CA LEU A 39 -17.66 12.56 -34.84
C LEU A 39 -17.55 11.17 -35.50
N LYS A 40 -16.96 10.19 -34.79
CA LYS A 40 -16.82 8.82 -35.31
C LYS A 40 -18.09 7.98 -35.17
N ARG A 41 -18.92 8.23 -34.16
CA ARG A 41 -20.24 7.58 -33.98
C ARG A 41 -21.33 8.42 -34.64
N ARG A 42 -21.44 8.34 -35.97
CA ARG A 42 -22.36 9.13 -36.82
C ARG A 42 -23.87 8.92 -36.59
N GLU A 43 -24.28 8.13 -35.60
CA GLU A 43 -25.70 7.98 -35.24
C GLU A 43 -25.90 8.21 -33.74
N SER A 44 -26.55 9.33 -33.43
CA SER A 44 -27.34 9.62 -32.22
C SER A 44 -26.74 9.32 -30.83
N SER A 45 -26.45 10.40 -30.10
CA SER A 45 -26.65 10.60 -28.63
C SER A 45 -26.01 9.64 -27.60
N LEU A 46 -25.33 8.57 -27.99
CA LEU A 46 -24.80 7.53 -27.07
C LEU A 46 -23.35 7.76 -26.61
N ILE A 47 -23.09 8.89 -25.96
CA ILE A 47 -21.88 9.03 -25.11
C ILE A 47 -22.14 8.44 -23.72
N LYS A 48 -23.41 8.46 -23.29
CA LYS A 48 -23.85 7.84 -22.05
C LYS A 48 -23.63 6.34 -22.15
N GLY A 49 -22.83 5.77 -21.26
CA GLY A 49 -22.51 4.35 -21.29
C GLY A 49 -21.16 3.98 -21.90
N VAL A 50 -20.34 4.96 -22.33
CA VAL A 50 -18.95 4.69 -22.72
C VAL A 50 -18.20 4.19 -21.49
N LEU A 51 -17.79 2.92 -21.50
CA LEU A 51 -16.88 2.38 -20.51
C LEU A 51 -15.48 2.92 -20.79
N PHE A 52 -14.96 3.69 -19.85
CA PHE A 52 -13.69 4.37 -19.97
C PHE A 52 -12.67 3.70 -19.08
N HIS A 53 -11.52 3.37 -19.66
CA HIS A 53 -10.41 2.71 -18.99
C HIS A 53 -9.17 3.55 -19.20
N GLN A 54 -8.58 4.02 -18.11
CA GLN A 54 -7.41 4.91 -18.09
C GLN A 54 -6.43 4.39 -17.07
N ASP A 55 -5.13 4.58 -17.24
CA ASP A 55 -4.14 4.11 -16.26
C ASP A 55 -4.36 4.72 -14.85
N ASN A 56 -3.63 4.21 -13.86
CA ASN A 56 -3.72 4.69 -12.48
C ASN A 56 -2.76 5.86 -12.17
N ALA A 57 -2.32 6.62 -13.17
CA ALA A 57 -1.41 7.74 -13.02
C ALA A 57 -2.08 8.90 -12.27
N PRO A 58 -1.31 9.69 -11.49
CA PRO A 58 -1.85 10.81 -10.71
C PRO A 58 -2.66 11.83 -11.52
N VAL A 59 -2.25 12.08 -12.76
CA VAL A 59 -2.93 13.03 -13.66
C VAL A 59 -4.35 12.59 -14.02
N HIS A 60 -4.58 11.28 -14.16
CA HIS A 60 -5.87 10.68 -14.51
C HIS A 60 -6.82 10.59 -13.31
N LYS A 61 -6.28 10.55 -12.09
CA LYS A 61 -7.02 10.54 -10.82
C LYS A 61 -7.27 11.93 -10.22
N SER A 62 -6.68 12.97 -10.79
CA SER A 62 -6.86 14.33 -10.28
C SER A 62 -8.34 14.72 -10.24
N VAL A 63 -8.72 15.58 -9.28
CA VAL A 63 -10.11 16.06 -9.13
C VAL A 63 -10.64 16.64 -10.45
N THR A 64 -9.81 17.41 -11.14
CA THR A 64 -10.12 18.01 -12.44
C THR A 64 -10.36 16.96 -13.52
N ALA A 65 -9.55 15.89 -13.55
CA ALA A 65 -9.72 14.78 -14.50
C ALA A 65 -11.00 14.00 -14.20
N MET A 66 -11.23 13.63 -12.94
CA MET A 66 -12.42 12.87 -12.54
C MET A 66 -13.71 13.65 -12.77
N ALA A 67 -13.70 14.97 -12.53
CA ALA A 67 -14.80 15.86 -12.89
C ALA A 67 -15.02 15.88 -14.41
N ALA A 68 -13.96 15.99 -15.21
CA ALA A 68 -14.07 15.97 -16.66
C ALA A 68 -14.60 14.64 -17.21
N ILE A 69 -14.22 13.49 -16.64
CA ILE A 69 -14.76 12.16 -16.98
C ILE A 69 -16.27 12.13 -16.74
N HIS A 70 -16.70 12.61 -15.56
CA HIS A 70 -18.11 12.70 -15.21
C HIS A 70 -18.88 13.63 -16.16
N ASP A 71 -18.35 14.83 -16.43
CA ASP A 71 -18.98 15.83 -17.29
C ASP A 71 -19.02 15.40 -18.77
N CYS A 72 -18.05 14.59 -19.18
CA CYS A 72 -18.03 13.94 -20.49
C CYS A 72 -19.05 12.78 -20.59
N GLY A 73 -19.60 12.31 -19.46
CA GLY A 73 -20.57 11.22 -19.41
C GLY A 73 -19.95 9.83 -19.54
N PHE A 74 -18.67 9.70 -19.21
CA PHE A 74 -17.94 8.44 -19.27
C PHE A 74 -18.14 7.63 -17.99
N ASN A 75 -18.32 6.32 -18.14
CA ASN A 75 -18.38 5.37 -17.03
C ASN A 75 -16.98 4.79 -16.79
N LEU A 76 -16.28 5.30 -15.79
CA LEU A 76 -14.95 4.81 -15.45
C LEU A 76 -15.02 3.37 -14.92
N ILE A 77 -14.25 2.48 -15.54
CA ILE A 77 -14.08 1.10 -15.07
C ILE A 77 -13.29 1.14 -13.75
N GLN A 78 -13.86 0.53 -12.71
CA GLN A 78 -13.22 0.42 -11.40
C GLN A 78 -12.14 -0.66 -11.43
N TYR A 79 -10.94 -0.33 -10.95
CA TYR A 79 -9.85 -1.29 -10.83
C TYR A 79 -10.08 -2.26 -9.65
N PRO A 80 -9.76 -3.55 -9.79
CA PRO A 80 -9.65 -4.44 -8.65
C PRO A 80 -8.49 -4.02 -7.74
N PRO A 81 -8.50 -4.38 -6.45
CA PRO A 81 -7.55 -3.90 -5.44
C PRO A 81 -6.07 -4.31 -5.62
N TYR A 82 -5.67 -5.00 -6.71
CA TYR A 82 -4.29 -5.39 -7.04
C TYR A 82 -4.11 -5.71 -8.55
N PRO A 83 -2.91 -5.58 -9.17
CA PRO A 83 -1.87 -4.54 -9.06
C PRO A 83 -1.99 -3.47 -10.19
N HIS A 84 -1.18 -2.41 -10.04
CA HIS A 84 -1.12 -1.21 -10.89
C HIS A 84 -0.58 -1.51 -12.31
N ASP A 85 -1.04 -0.75 -13.30
CA ASP A 85 -0.81 -0.91 -14.75
C ASP A 85 -1.45 -2.17 -15.35
N LEU A 86 -2.78 -2.19 -15.38
CA LEU A 86 -3.55 -3.10 -16.24
C LEU A 86 -4.24 -2.37 -17.39
N VAL A 87 -3.80 -1.15 -17.76
CA VAL A 87 -4.43 -0.48 -18.89
C VAL A 87 -4.13 -1.28 -20.15
N LEU A 88 -5.16 -1.51 -20.96
CA LEU A 88 -5.05 -2.37 -22.15
C LEU A 88 -3.91 -1.91 -23.09
N SER A 89 -3.58 -0.62 -23.07
CA SER A 89 -2.47 -0.05 -23.83
C SER A 89 -1.11 -0.65 -23.43
N ASP A 90 -0.86 -0.95 -22.15
CA ASP A 90 0.43 -1.46 -21.67
C ASP A 90 0.72 -2.90 -22.12
N PHE A 91 -0.34 -3.70 -22.30
CA PHE A 91 -0.21 -5.11 -22.71
C PHE A 91 -0.42 -5.31 -24.21
N HIS A 92 -1.16 -4.41 -24.86
CA HIS A 92 -1.54 -4.58 -26.25
C HIS A 92 -0.86 -3.58 -27.18
N LEU A 93 -0.94 -2.29 -26.87
CA LEU A 93 -0.53 -1.24 -27.79
C LEU A 93 0.98 -0.97 -27.73
N PHE A 94 1.52 -0.76 -26.53
CA PHE A 94 2.91 -0.36 -26.36
C PHE A 94 3.93 -1.46 -26.65
N PRO A 95 3.70 -2.75 -26.35
CA PRO A 95 4.63 -3.81 -26.74
C PRO A 95 4.78 -3.94 -28.25
N ASN A 96 3.65 -3.88 -28.98
CA ASN A 96 3.65 -3.92 -30.44
C ASN A 96 4.30 -2.66 -31.02
N MET A 97 4.05 -1.48 -30.44
CA MET A 97 4.69 -0.24 -30.86
C MET A 97 6.21 -0.30 -30.66
N LYS A 98 6.66 -0.74 -29.48
CA LYS A 98 8.07 -0.90 -29.13
C LYS A 98 8.79 -1.89 -30.05
N ALA A 99 8.13 -2.99 -30.42
CA ALA A 99 8.68 -3.95 -31.37
C ALA A 99 8.84 -3.34 -32.77
N ALA A 100 7.88 -2.54 -33.23
CA ALA A 100 7.90 -1.93 -34.56
C ALA A 100 8.98 -0.84 -34.74
N ILE A 101 9.31 -0.12 -33.67
CA ILE A 101 10.34 0.95 -33.68
C ILE A 101 11.68 0.48 -33.11
N SER A 102 11.80 -0.77 -32.67
CA SER A 102 13.05 -1.30 -32.10
C SER A 102 14.18 -1.28 -33.13
N GLY A 103 15.32 -0.68 -32.76
CA GLY A 103 16.51 -0.58 -33.62
C GLY A 103 16.50 0.60 -34.60
N THR A 104 15.49 1.47 -34.55
CA THR A 104 15.52 2.76 -35.28
C THR A 104 16.24 3.83 -34.45
N HIS A 105 17.12 4.59 -35.11
CA HIS A 105 17.81 5.73 -34.52
C HIS A 105 17.27 7.02 -35.13
N PHE A 106 16.63 7.85 -34.31
CA PHE A 106 16.10 9.16 -34.73
C PHE A 106 17.21 10.21 -34.58
N GLN A 107 17.43 11.01 -35.63
CA GLN A 107 18.58 11.93 -35.73
C GLN A 107 18.43 13.24 -34.93
N SER A 108 17.26 13.45 -34.30
CA SER A 108 16.79 14.67 -33.63
C SER A 108 15.94 15.56 -34.52
N ASP A 109 14.66 15.23 -34.59
CA ASP A 109 13.54 16.17 -34.60
C ASP A 109 12.33 15.42 -34.03
N ASP A 110 11.53 16.08 -33.18
CA ASP A 110 10.32 15.48 -32.60
C ASP A 110 9.38 14.95 -33.71
N ASP A 111 9.45 15.53 -34.90
CA ASP A 111 8.67 15.19 -36.09
C ASP A 111 8.97 13.79 -36.64
N ASP A 112 10.24 13.34 -36.67
CA ASP A 112 10.59 12.00 -37.15
C ASP A 112 10.07 10.90 -36.22
N VAL A 113 10.08 11.18 -34.91
CA VAL A 113 9.53 10.29 -33.87
C VAL A 113 8.01 10.25 -33.98
N ILE A 114 7.36 11.41 -34.14
CA ILE A 114 5.91 11.52 -34.33
C ILE A 114 5.47 10.75 -35.57
N LEU A 115 6.14 10.92 -36.71
CA LEU A 115 5.83 10.21 -37.95
C LEU A 115 5.97 8.69 -37.83
N ALA A 116 7.01 8.22 -37.13
CA ALA A 116 7.20 6.80 -36.86
C ALA A 116 6.09 6.23 -35.95
N VAL A 117 5.74 6.95 -34.88
CA VAL A 117 4.65 6.56 -33.96
C VAL A 117 3.31 6.55 -34.69
N ASP A 118 3.00 7.58 -35.47
CA ASP A 118 1.75 7.68 -36.26
C ASP A 118 1.63 6.54 -37.27
N GLY A 119 2.73 6.17 -37.96
CA GLY A 119 2.75 5.05 -38.91
C GLY A 119 2.44 3.70 -38.24
N VAL A 120 2.95 3.49 -37.03
CA VAL A 120 2.72 2.27 -36.25
C VAL A 120 1.30 2.24 -35.68
N MET A 121 0.82 3.34 -35.10
CA MET A 121 -0.52 3.43 -34.53
C MET A 121 -1.63 3.25 -35.59
N THR A 122 -1.37 3.70 -36.83
CA THR A 122 -2.31 3.57 -37.95
C THR A 122 -2.34 2.15 -38.53
N SER A 123 -1.25 1.39 -38.42
CA SER A 123 -1.14 0.02 -38.98
C SER A 123 -1.60 -1.08 -38.01
N GLN A 124 -1.45 -0.90 -36.69
CA GLN A 124 -1.68 -1.95 -35.70
C GLN A 124 -3.15 -2.21 -35.35
N ILE A 125 -4.08 -1.30 -35.67
CA ILE A 125 -5.52 -1.48 -35.34
C ILE A 125 -6.32 -2.05 -36.53
N ARG A 126 -5.64 -2.37 -37.64
CA ARG A 126 -6.27 -2.94 -38.85
C ARG A 126 -6.28 -4.47 -38.90
N THR A 127 -5.65 -5.16 -37.96
CA THR A 127 -5.55 -6.63 -37.93
C THR A 127 -6.66 -7.24 -37.08
N LYS A 128 -7.71 -7.77 -37.73
CA LYS A 128 -8.77 -8.57 -37.07
C LYS A 128 -8.15 -9.83 -36.44
N PRO A 129 -8.38 -10.16 -35.15
CA PRO A 129 -8.08 -11.48 -34.64
C PRO A 129 -9.22 -12.45 -35.00
N HIS A 130 -8.88 -13.53 -35.68
CA HIS A 130 -9.75 -14.67 -35.91
C HIS A 130 -10.20 -15.29 -34.57
N ARG A 131 -11.52 -15.52 -34.45
CA ARG A 131 -12.16 -16.24 -33.34
C ARG A 131 -11.62 -17.67 -33.21
N LYS A 132 -11.23 -18.08 -32.00
CA LYS A 132 -11.53 -19.42 -31.46
C LYS A 132 -11.91 -19.31 -29.96
N PRO A 133 -12.96 -20.00 -29.48
CA PRO A 133 -13.41 -19.89 -28.10
C PRO A 133 -12.52 -20.73 -27.19
N TRP A 134 -12.14 -20.16 -26.05
CA TRP A 134 -11.43 -20.86 -24.98
C TRP A 134 -12.36 -21.89 -24.33
N GLY A 135 -11.96 -23.15 -24.41
CA GLY A 135 -12.64 -24.29 -23.78
C GLY A 135 -12.41 -24.29 -22.27
N TRP A 136 -13.48 -24.53 -21.54
CA TRP A 136 -13.51 -24.71 -20.09
C TRP A 136 -12.76 -26.00 -19.72
N LEU A 137 -11.66 -25.87 -18.99
CA LEU A 137 -11.01 -27.00 -18.31
C LEU A 137 -11.75 -27.28 -17.00
N SER A 138 -12.61 -28.27 -17.04
CA SER A 138 -13.25 -28.92 -15.91
C SER A 138 -12.21 -29.74 -15.13
N TYR A 139 -11.94 -29.36 -13.88
CA TYR A 139 -11.20 -30.21 -12.94
C TYR A 139 -12.08 -31.38 -12.50
N GLY A 140 -11.59 -32.58 -12.78
CA GLY A 140 -12.24 -33.86 -12.49
C GLY A 140 -12.24 -34.21 -11.00
N ARG A 141 -13.39 -34.73 -10.55
CA ARG A 141 -13.58 -35.48 -9.31
C ARG A 141 -12.77 -36.77 -9.30
N ARG A 142 -12.22 -37.16 -8.14
CA ARG A 142 -12.01 -38.54 -7.62
C ARG A 142 -11.73 -38.48 -6.08
N PRO A 143 -11.88 -39.55 -5.29
CA PRO A 143 -13.12 -39.83 -4.54
C PRO A 143 -12.94 -39.84 -3.01
N ASN A 144 -14.08 -39.79 -2.33
CA ASN A 144 -14.29 -40.06 -0.91
C ASN A 144 -13.70 -41.40 -0.46
N ASN A 145 -13.05 -41.42 0.72
CA ASN A 145 -13.00 -42.60 1.57
C ASN A 145 -13.30 -42.19 3.02
N ASN A 146 -14.36 -42.79 3.56
CA ASN A 146 -14.81 -42.67 4.94
C ASN A 146 -13.87 -43.42 5.89
N GLY A 147 -13.70 -42.88 7.09
CA GLY A 147 -13.18 -43.59 8.26
C GLY A 147 -13.66 -42.91 9.53
N GLN A 148 -14.74 -43.45 10.11
CA GLN A 148 -15.28 -43.06 11.41
C GLN A 148 -14.32 -43.42 12.55
N GLY A 149 -14.28 -42.59 13.59
CA GLY A 149 -13.70 -42.90 14.89
C GLY A 149 -14.23 -41.96 15.96
N ASN A 150 -15.30 -42.39 16.65
CA ASN A 150 -15.89 -41.73 17.81
C ASN A 150 -14.99 -41.87 19.05
N GLY A 151 -14.95 -40.85 19.89
CA GLY A 151 -14.34 -40.94 21.23
C GLY A 151 -14.52 -39.66 22.05
N ASN A 152 -15.68 -39.52 22.70
CA ASN A 152 -15.93 -38.56 23.79
C ASN A 152 -15.32 -39.12 25.08
N ILE A 153 -14.54 -38.31 25.82
CA ILE A 153 -14.42 -38.43 27.28
C ILE A 153 -14.32 -37.03 27.91
N GLN A 154 -15.26 -36.74 28.80
CA GLN A 154 -15.26 -35.62 29.74
C GLN A 154 -14.18 -35.79 30.81
N GLY A 155 -13.56 -34.70 31.24
CA GLY A 155 -12.64 -34.67 32.38
C GLY A 155 -12.60 -33.29 33.01
N SER A 156 -12.89 -33.24 34.31
CA SER A 156 -13.21 -32.10 35.14
C SER A 156 -11.98 -31.34 35.70
N SER A 157 -12.17 -30.03 35.91
CA SER A 157 -11.68 -29.19 37.02
C SER A 157 -10.29 -29.43 37.64
N SER A 158 -9.47 -28.37 37.67
CA SER A 158 -8.89 -27.87 38.92
C SER A 158 -8.30 -26.48 38.74
N VAL A 159 -8.75 -25.57 39.61
CA VAL A 159 -8.15 -24.26 39.90
C VAL A 159 -6.73 -24.47 40.44
N GLN A 160 -5.75 -23.77 39.87
CA GLN A 160 -4.53 -23.43 40.58
C GLN A 160 -4.27 -21.92 40.45
N THR A 161 -4.57 -21.22 41.55
CA THR A 161 -3.98 -19.94 41.89
C THR A 161 -2.47 -20.10 42.00
N GLN A 162 -1.72 -19.58 41.02
CA GLN A 162 -0.28 -19.36 41.14
C GLN A 162 0.00 -17.87 41.23
N THR A 163 0.59 -17.54 42.36
CA THR A 163 1.18 -16.28 42.79
C THR A 163 2.25 -15.77 41.82
N GLY A 164 2.11 -14.52 41.39
CA GLY A 164 3.22 -13.59 41.12
C GLY A 164 4.26 -14.00 40.09
N ILE A 165 3.85 -14.15 38.82
CA ILE A 165 4.78 -14.02 37.69
C ILE A 165 5.09 -12.53 37.55
N SER A 166 6.36 -12.13 37.72
CA SER A 166 6.82 -10.82 37.28
C SER A 166 6.45 -10.66 35.82
N GLN A 167 5.57 -9.71 35.47
CA GLN A 167 5.25 -9.40 34.08
C GLN A 167 6.57 -9.24 33.31
N GLN A 168 6.84 -10.16 32.40
CA GLN A 168 7.95 -10.05 31.46
C GLN A 168 7.68 -8.78 30.64
N SER A 169 8.36 -7.70 30.97
CA SER A 169 8.22 -6.44 30.24
C SER A 169 8.79 -6.64 28.84
N ILE A 170 7.91 -6.62 27.84
CA ILE A 170 8.27 -6.62 26.42
C ILE A 170 9.12 -5.40 26.05
N ASN A 171 8.99 -4.34 26.85
CA ASN A 171 9.68 -3.08 26.70
C ASN A 171 11.09 -3.18 27.28
N SER A 172 12.09 -3.04 26.40
CA SER A 172 13.48 -2.90 26.81
C SER A 172 13.75 -1.53 27.42
N ALA A 173 14.71 -1.45 28.36
CA ALA A 173 15.13 -0.18 28.93
C ALA A 173 15.61 0.77 27.81
N GLY A 174 15.02 1.97 27.74
CA GLY A 174 15.36 2.98 26.73
C GLY A 174 14.65 2.86 25.39
N CYS A 175 13.62 2.01 25.26
CA CYS A 175 12.74 2.01 24.09
C CYS A 175 11.97 3.33 23.94
N GLY A 176 11.49 3.62 22.72
CA GLY A 176 10.57 4.72 22.46
C GLY A 176 11.17 6.13 22.63
N ALA A 177 12.46 6.21 22.96
CA ALA A 177 13.20 7.45 23.09
C ALA A 177 13.88 7.80 21.77
N GLN A 178 13.75 9.07 21.36
CA GLN A 178 14.39 9.61 20.17
C GLN A 178 15.52 10.54 20.60
N ARG A 179 16.67 10.44 19.92
CA ARG A 179 17.76 11.41 20.07
C ARG A 179 17.51 12.68 19.27
N VAL A 180 16.99 12.52 18.05
CA VAL A 180 16.56 13.61 17.18
C VAL A 180 15.06 13.79 17.34
N SER A 181 14.62 14.92 17.88
CA SER A 181 13.19 15.20 18.03
C SER A 181 12.53 15.39 16.66
N PRO A 182 11.38 14.76 16.39
CA PRO A 182 10.67 14.92 15.13
C PRO A 182 10.03 16.32 15.06
N ALA A 183 10.17 16.99 13.92
CA ALA A 183 9.42 18.20 13.61
C ALA A 183 7.99 17.85 13.18
N VAL A 184 7.14 17.48 14.14
CA VAL A 184 5.75 17.10 13.87
C VAL A 184 4.89 18.35 13.64
N SER A 185 4.38 18.52 12.42
CA SER A 185 3.48 19.62 12.05
C SER A 185 2.06 19.10 11.71
N TYR A 186 1.06 19.95 11.88
CA TYR A 186 -0.35 19.64 11.58
C TYR A 186 -0.74 19.85 10.10
N ILE A 187 0.22 19.72 9.18
CA ILE A 187 0.04 20.00 7.76
C ILE A 187 -0.61 18.81 7.04
N VAL A 188 -1.46 19.10 6.04
CA VAL A 188 -2.23 18.14 5.23
C VAL A 188 -1.28 17.41 4.25
N GLY A 189 -1.38 16.07 4.13
CA GLY A 189 -0.52 15.25 3.25
C GLY A 189 0.79 14.74 3.89
N GLY A 190 0.97 14.98 5.20
CA GLY A 190 2.21 14.67 5.92
C GLY A 190 3.38 15.56 5.51
N THR A 191 4.44 15.53 6.30
CA THR A 191 5.69 16.23 6.01
C THR A 191 6.83 15.24 5.85
N GLU A 192 7.90 15.66 5.18
CA GLU A 192 9.17 14.96 5.32
C GLU A 192 9.53 14.87 6.81
N ALA A 193 9.92 13.69 7.25
CA ALA A 193 10.39 13.49 8.61
C ALA A 193 11.75 14.15 8.79
N THR A 194 12.05 14.64 9.98
CA THR A 194 13.43 15.02 10.29
C THR A 194 14.30 13.76 10.17
N PRO A 195 15.42 13.77 9.43
CA PRO A 195 16.25 12.59 9.27
C PRO A 195 16.58 11.94 10.61
N ASN A 196 16.41 10.63 10.67
CA ASN A 196 16.69 9.81 11.86
C ASN A 196 15.84 10.13 13.12
N SER A 197 14.78 10.93 13.00
CA SER A 197 13.85 11.19 14.12
C SER A 197 12.94 10.01 14.48
N TRP A 198 12.85 8.99 13.61
CA TRP A 198 12.08 7.76 13.85
C TRP A 198 13.03 6.54 13.82
N PRO A 199 13.89 6.36 14.83
CA PRO A 199 15.03 5.43 14.81
C PRO A 199 14.62 3.94 14.79
N TRP A 200 13.35 3.63 15.06
CA TRP A 200 12.78 2.29 14.96
C TRP A 200 12.22 1.98 13.56
N MET A 201 12.10 2.97 12.67
CA MET A 201 11.54 2.75 11.34
C MET A 201 12.45 1.81 10.54
N ALA A 202 11.87 0.73 10.04
CA ALA A 202 12.54 -0.24 9.20
C ALA A 202 11.99 -0.19 7.77
N SER A 203 12.87 -0.12 6.78
CA SER A 203 12.53 -0.40 5.38
C SER A 203 12.72 -1.89 5.12
N LEU A 204 11.63 -2.59 4.79
CA LEU A 204 11.66 -4.01 4.47
C LEU A 204 11.76 -4.18 2.96
N GLU A 205 12.88 -4.72 2.50
CA GLU A 205 13.17 -4.91 1.09
C GLU A 205 13.14 -6.40 0.72
N TYR A 206 12.40 -6.75 -0.33
CA TYR A 206 12.37 -8.10 -0.89
C TYR A 206 13.02 -8.09 -2.28
N ASN A 207 14.05 -8.93 -2.48
CA ASN A 207 14.92 -8.92 -3.67
C ASN A 207 15.50 -7.52 -4.01
N GLY A 208 15.82 -6.72 -2.98
CA GLY A 208 16.41 -5.39 -3.14
C GLY A 208 15.41 -4.27 -3.45
N TYR A 209 14.11 -4.54 -3.44
CA TYR A 209 13.07 -3.53 -3.61
C TYR A 209 12.29 -3.36 -2.32
N HIS A 210 12.09 -2.10 -1.90
CA HIS A 210 11.22 -1.79 -0.76
C HIS A 210 9.78 -2.22 -1.03
N VAL A 211 9.21 -2.99 -0.09
CA VAL A 211 7.85 -3.52 -0.17
C VAL A 211 6.99 -2.96 0.97
N CYS A 212 7.52 -2.99 2.19
CA CYS A 212 6.78 -2.62 3.40
C CYS A 212 7.66 -1.86 4.39
N GLY A 213 7.01 -1.19 5.32
CA GLY A 213 7.60 -0.71 6.55
C GLY A 213 7.64 -1.77 7.65
N GLY A 214 8.37 -1.46 8.72
CA GLY A 214 8.43 -2.26 9.94
C GLY A 214 8.88 -1.41 11.12
N SER A 215 8.79 -1.97 12.31
CA SER A 215 9.19 -1.33 13.56
C SER A 215 10.18 -2.20 14.32
N LEU A 216 11.37 -1.68 14.59
CA LEU A 216 12.35 -2.33 15.46
C LEU A 216 11.82 -2.31 16.90
N ILE A 217 11.69 -3.48 17.53
CA ILE A 217 11.15 -3.63 18.90
C ILE A 217 12.21 -4.12 19.90
N SER A 218 13.31 -4.66 19.40
CA SER A 218 14.48 -5.07 20.18
C SER A 218 15.74 -5.00 19.31
N ASN A 219 16.89 -5.47 19.81
CA ASN A 219 18.10 -5.56 18.99
C ASN A 219 18.07 -6.71 17.97
N LYS A 220 17.04 -7.57 18.00
CA LYS A 220 16.93 -8.74 17.12
C LYS A 220 15.60 -8.89 16.39
N TYR A 221 14.57 -8.14 16.75
CA TYR A 221 13.23 -8.35 16.25
C TYR A 221 12.62 -7.07 15.65
N VAL A 222 12.04 -7.22 14.47
CA VAL A 222 11.22 -6.22 13.79
C VAL A 222 9.78 -6.73 13.70
N ILE A 223 8.81 -5.88 14.01
CA ILE A 223 7.39 -6.15 13.80
C ILE A 223 6.93 -5.50 12.50
N THR A 224 6.08 -6.21 11.75
CA THR A 224 5.45 -5.73 10.52
C THR A 224 4.06 -6.36 10.35
N ALA A 225 3.40 -6.12 9.23
CA ALA A 225 2.13 -6.72 8.87
C ALA A 225 2.34 -8.12 8.26
N ALA A 226 1.44 -9.07 8.56
CA ALA A 226 1.54 -10.43 8.02
C ALA A 226 1.34 -10.44 6.49
N HIS A 227 0.46 -9.59 5.96
CA HIS A 227 0.23 -9.51 4.51
C HIS A 227 1.49 -9.11 3.71
N CYS A 228 2.48 -8.48 4.34
CA CYS A 228 3.76 -8.14 3.72
C CYS A 228 4.64 -9.37 3.46
N VAL A 229 4.50 -10.42 4.27
CA VAL A 229 5.46 -11.53 4.33
C VAL A 229 4.83 -12.89 4.00
N GLU A 230 3.52 -12.93 3.75
CA GLU A 230 2.81 -14.15 3.39
C GLU A 230 2.89 -14.49 1.89
N GLY A 231 2.49 -15.72 1.54
CA GLY A 231 2.46 -16.16 0.15
C GLY A 231 3.84 -16.28 -0.48
N SER A 232 4.06 -15.60 -1.62
CA SER A 232 5.33 -15.66 -2.36
C SER A 232 6.50 -14.96 -1.66
N MET A 233 6.21 -14.15 -0.63
CA MET A 233 7.20 -13.37 0.11
C MET A 233 7.60 -14.02 1.45
N SER A 234 7.25 -15.29 1.66
CA SER A 234 7.52 -16.02 2.92
C SER A 234 8.96 -16.50 3.11
N ASN A 235 9.82 -16.42 2.08
CA ASN A 235 11.21 -16.87 2.17
C ASN A 235 12.13 -15.81 2.81
N PRO A 236 12.69 -16.03 4.02
CA PRO A 236 13.54 -15.06 4.71
C PRO A 236 14.81 -14.67 3.96
N SER A 237 15.39 -15.57 3.16
CA SER A 237 16.67 -15.32 2.48
C SER A 237 16.62 -14.26 1.37
N LYS A 238 15.42 -13.86 0.97
CA LYS A 238 15.18 -12.82 -0.04
C LYS A 238 14.96 -11.44 0.57
N TRP A 239 14.87 -11.35 1.90
CA TRP A 239 14.59 -10.12 2.60
C TRP A 239 15.87 -9.43 3.06
N THR A 240 15.81 -8.10 3.11
CA THR A 240 16.80 -7.25 3.76
C THR A 240 16.05 -6.19 4.56
N VAL A 241 16.36 -6.08 5.84
CA VAL A 241 15.88 -5.02 6.72
C VAL A 241 16.91 -3.89 6.70
N ARG A 242 16.46 -2.67 6.36
CA ARG A 242 17.29 -1.47 6.46
C ARG A 242 16.81 -0.56 7.59
N LEU A 243 17.67 -0.36 8.57
CA LEU A 243 17.46 0.52 9.72
C LEU A 243 18.28 1.80 9.58
N GLY A 244 17.91 2.86 10.29
CA GLY A 244 18.65 4.14 10.30
C GLY A 244 18.61 4.90 8.97
N LYS A 245 17.69 4.54 8.08
CA LYS A 245 17.56 5.06 6.72
C LYS A 245 16.56 6.22 6.67
N HIS A 246 16.83 7.24 5.87
CA HIS A 246 15.92 8.36 5.58
C HIS A 246 15.56 8.43 4.11
N ASP A 247 16.54 8.38 3.20
CA ASP A 247 16.33 8.44 1.75
C ASP A 247 16.56 7.07 1.08
N ARG A 248 15.52 6.50 0.45
CA ARG A 248 15.52 5.22 -0.27
C ARG A 248 16.49 5.19 -1.46
N SER A 249 16.78 6.34 -2.07
CA SER A 249 17.66 6.43 -3.23
C SER A 249 19.15 6.53 -2.88
N LYS A 250 19.48 6.83 -1.62
CA LYS A 250 20.86 7.07 -1.17
C LYS A 250 21.36 5.92 -0.32
N THR A 251 22.68 5.76 -0.26
CA THR A 251 23.34 5.00 0.80
C THR A 251 23.78 5.99 1.87
N GLU A 252 23.30 5.79 3.09
CA GLU A 252 23.54 6.71 4.20
C GLU A 252 24.48 6.06 5.23
N SER A 253 25.38 6.84 5.83
CA SER A 253 26.31 6.34 6.86
C SER A 253 25.61 5.87 8.13
N THR A 254 24.39 6.35 8.35
CA THR A 254 23.48 5.95 9.43
C THR A 254 22.76 4.63 9.13
N GLN A 255 22.75 4.15 7.88
CA GLN A 255 21.98 2.97 7.54
C GLN A 255 22.69 1.67 7.96
N LYS A 256 21.94 0.70 8.47
CA LYS A 256 22.40 -0.68 8.68
C LYS A 256 21.50 -1.64 7.91
N ASN A 257 22.12 -2.45 7.05
CA ASN A 257 21.46 -3.54 6.34
C ASN A 257 21.61 -4.83 7.14
N VAL A 258 20.52 -5.56 7.32
CA VAL A 258 20.46 -6.77 8.13
C VAL A 258 19.61 -7.82 7.40
N GLY A 259 20.08 -9.07 7.35
CA GLY A 259 19.30 -10.19 6.81
C GLY A 259 18.35 -10.77 7.86
N LEU A 260 17.66 -11.85 7.50
CA LEU A 260 16.71 -12.52 8.39
C LEU A 260 17.09 -13.99 8.63
N VAL A 261 16.85 -14.45 9.86
CA VAL A 261 16.86 -15.87 10.22
C VAL A 261 15.48 -16.49 10.01
N SER A 262 14.43 -15.80 10.47
CA SER A 262 13.08 -16.33 10.44
C SER A 262 12.02 -15.24 10.26
N ILE A 263 10.86 -15.64 9.76
CA ILE A 263 9.65 -14.83 9.65
C ILE A 263 8.54 -15.62 10.34
N ILE A 264 7.83 -14.99 11.27
CA ILE A 264 6.78 -15.60 12.07
C ILE A 264 5.52 -14.74 11.92
N SER A 265 4.61 -15.16 11.04
CA SER A 265 3.27 -14.59 10.95
C SER A 265 2.37 -15.12 12.05
N HIS A 266 1.38 -14.33 12.47
CA HIS A 266 0.37 -14.79 13.43
C HIS A 266 -0.39 -16.00 12.88
N GLU A 267 -0.56 -17.04 13.71
CA GLU A 267 -1.11 -18.34 13.30
C GLU A 267 -2.55 -18.26 12.80
N ASN A 268 -3.28 -17.25 13.29
CA ASN A 268 -4.66 -16.97 12.91
C ASN A 268 -4.79 -15.85 11.86
N TYR A 269 -3.71 -15.47 11.19
CA TYR A 269 -3.78 -14.48 10.11
C TYR A 269 -4.74 -14.94 9.01
N ASN A 270 -5.64 -14.04 8.60
CA ASN A 270 -6.64 -14.32 7.57
C ASN A 270 -6.57 -13.25 6.47
N GLY A 271 -5.89 -13.56 5.36
CA GLY A 271 -5.71 -12.62 4.24
C GLY A 271 -7.00 -12.21 3.52
N ASN A 272 -8.11 -12.94 3.66
CA ASN A 272 -9.40 -12.52 3.08
C ASN A 272 -10.07 -11.41 3.89
N LYS A 273 -9.82 -11.38 5.20
CA LYS A 273 -10.37 -10.36 6.12
C LYS A 273 -9.32 -9.36 6.59
N ILE A 274 -8.05 -9.61 6.26
CA ILE A 274 -6.86 -8.93 6.79
C ILE A 274 -6.92 -8.89 8.32
N ASP A 275 -7.32 -10.03 8.91
CA ASP A 275 -7.49 -10.18 10.36
C ASP A 275 -6.23 -10.83 10.95
N ASN A 276 -5.85 -10.45 12.18
CA ASN A 276 -4.57 -10.81 12.79
C ASN A 276 -3.35 -10.48 11.92
N ASP A 277 -3.35 -9.30 11.31
CA ASP A 277 -2.33 -8.86 10.36
C ASP A 277 -1.05 -8.36 11.05
N ILE A 278 -0.31 -9.29 11.65
CA ILE A 278 0.96 -9.06 12.34
C ILE A 278 1.94 -10.19 12.05
N ALA A 279 3.21 -9.82 11.89
CA ALA A 279 4.34 -10.74 11.79
C ALA A 279 5.57 -10.20 12.52
N ILE A 280 6.43 -11.12 12.96
CA ILE A 280 7.75 -10.85 13.55
C ILE A 280 8.81 -11.33 12.57
N MET A 281 9.82 -10.50 12.36
CA MET A 281 11.01 -10.81 11.56
C MET A 281 12.21 -10.86 12.50
N GLU A 282 12.86 -12.02 12.59
CA GLU A 282 14.07 -12.22 13.36
C GLU A 282 15.30 -11.87 12.52
N LEU A 283 16.08 -10.91 12.99
CA LEU A 283 17.29 -10.45 12.36
C LEU A 283 18.42 -11.49 12.48
N ASP A 284 19.21 -11.63 11.42
CA ASP A 284 20.34 -12.57 11.40
C ASP A 284 21.51 -12.19 12.31
N GLN A 285 21.57 -10.92 12.70
CA GLN A 285 22.54 -10.39 13.63
C GLN A 285 21.86 -9.36 14.55
N ALA A 286 22.30 -9.32 15.80
CA ALA A 286 21.83 -8.29 16.71
C ALA A 286 22.35 -6.91 16.26
N VAL A 287 21.48 -5.92 16.24
CA VAL A 287 21.83 -4.54 15.91
C VAL A 287 22.32 -3.80 17.14
N THR A 288 23.32 -2.93 16.97
CA THR A 288 23.79 -2.05 18.04
C THR A 288 22.96 -0.78 18.04
N PHE A 289 22.34 -0.46 19.18
CA PHE A 289 21.59 0.78 19.31
C PHE A 289 22.53 1.99 19.33
N ASN A 290 22.09 3.07 18.68
CA ASN A 290 22.81 4.33 18.55
C ASN A 290 21.80 5.47 18.34
N ASP A 291 22.28 6.66 17.96
CA ASP A 291 21.41 7.83 17.83
C ASP A 291 20.36 7.76 16.71
N TYR A 292 20.50 6.82 15.77
CA TYR A 292 19.66 6.66 14.59
C TYR A 292 19.04 5.26 14.46
N ILE A 293 19.37 4.32 15.35
CA ILE A 293 18.79 2.97 15.46
C ILE A 293 18.48 2.70 16.93
N SER A 294 17.20 2.65 17.28
CA SER A 294 16.74 2.29 18.63
C SER A 294 15.32 1.71 18.55
N PRO A 295 14.92 0.87 19.50
CA PRO A 295 13.63 0.20 19.44
C PRO A 295 12.49 1.13 19.87
N VAL A 296 11.30 0.93 19.30
CA VAL A 296 10.06 1.51 19.82
C VAL A 296 9.56 0.70 21.01
N CYS A 297 8.90 1.34 21.97
CA CYS A 297 8.17 0.58 23.00
C CYS A 297 6.93 -0.07 22.39
N ILE A 298 6.45 -1.17 22.95
CA ILE A 298 5.15 -1.75 22.64
C ILE A 298 4.09 -1.12 23.55
N ALA A 299 2.92 -0.80 23.00
CA ALA A 299 1.78 -0.35 23.78
C ALA A 299 1.16 -1.53 24.55
N GLU A 300 1.08 -1.42 25.88
CA GLU A 300 0.46 -2.41 26.76
C GLU A 300 -0.97 -2.05 27.16
N GLU A 301 -1.44 -0.87 26.75
CA GLU A 301 -2.78 -0.36 27.00
C GLU A 301 -3.30 0.35 25.74
N ASP A 302 -4.62 0.40 25.59
CA ASP A 302 -5.23 1.19 24.52
C ASP A 302 -4.99 2.69 24.69
N VAL A 303 -4.90 3.34 23.55
CA VAL A 303 -4.82 4.79 23.47
C VAL A 303 -6.23 5.36 23.32
N SER A 304 -6.51 6.44 24.06
CA SER A 304 -7.81 7.11 24.04
C SER A 304 -8.13 7.70 22.67
N ALA A 305 -9.41 7.72 22.31
CA ALA A 305 -9.86 8.40 21.10
C ALA A 305 -9.53 9.91 21.15
N GLY A 306 -9.18 10.48 20.01
CA GLY A 306 -8.72 11.87 19.88
C GLY A 306 -7.24 12.09 20.22
N THR A 307 -6.54 11.10 20.81
CA THR A 307 -5.09 11.20 21.00
C THR A 307 -4.38 11.27 19.66
N ASN A 308 -3.53 12.28 19.48
CA ASN A 308 -2.70 12.41 18.29
C ASN A 308 -1.56 11.40 18.34
N CYS A 309 -1.51 10.57 17.30
CA CYS A 309 -0.46 9.60 17.05
C CYS A 309 0.22 9.93 15.73
N VAL A 310 1.37 9.33 15.48
CA VAL A 310 2.14 9.56 14.26
C VAL A 310 2.33 8.23 13.54
N THR A 311 2.08 8.25 12.23
CA THR A 311 2.48 7.16 11.34
C THR A 311 3.57 7.64 10.40
N THR A 312 4.49 6.76 10.05
CA THR A 312 5.67 7.08 9.24
C THR A 312 5.93 6.03 8.19
N GLY A 313 6.41 6.47 7.02
CA GLY A 313 6.84 5.56 5.97
C GLY A 313 7.27 6.25 4.68
N TRP A 314 7.52 5.43 3.67
CA TRP A 314 7.96 5.82 2.33
C TRP A 314 6.91 5.50 1.27
N GLY A 315 5.68 5.25 1.70
CA GLY A 315 4.55 4.98 0.85
C GLY A 315 4.19 6.15 -0.06
N ASP A 316 3.28 5.86 -0.98
CA ASP A 316 2.79 6.77 -2.00
C ASP A 316 2.15 8.01 -1.36
N THR A 317 2.72 9.17 -1.66
CA THR A 317 2.23 10.46 -1.16
C THR A 317 0.99 10.98 -1.90
N GLN A 318 0.39 10.19 -2.80
CA GLN A 318 -0.66 10.64 -3.73
C GLN A 318 -0.23 11.90 -4.52
N GLY A 319 1.06 12.03 -4.81
CA GLY A 319 1.62 13.17 -5.55
C GLY A 319 1.88 14.44 -4.72
N THR A 320 1.80 14.37 -3.39
CA THR A 320 2.05 15.52 -2.50
C THR A 320 3.51 15.63 -2.03
N GLY A 321 4.37 14.67 -2.38
CA GLY A 321 5.77 14.68 -1.99
C GLY A 321 6.61 13.60 -2.68
N SER A 322 7.88 13.52 -2.26
CA SER A 322 8.76 12.44 -2.69
C SER A 322 8.50 11.17 -1.89
N ASN A 323 8.33 10.05 -2.58
CA ASN A 323 8.22 8.71 -1.97
C ASN A 323 9.63 8.13 -1.67
N LEU A 324 10.69 8.91 -1.90
CA LEU A 324 12.08 8.50 -1.64
C LEU A 324 12.50 8.82 -0.21
N VAL A 325 12.06 9.96 0.34
CA VAL A 325 12.40 10.38 1.71
C VAL A 325 11.36 9.90 2.70
N LEU A 326 11.78 9.64 3.94
CA LEU A 326 10.86 9.22 5.00
C LEU A 326 9.89 10.36 5.29
N ARG A 327 8.61 10.02 5.40
CA ARG A 327 7.55 10.97 5.74
C ARG A 327 6.85 10.57 7.02
N GLN A 328 6.16 11.56 7.58
CA GLN A 328 5.39 11.42 8.80
C GLN A 328 4.06 12.17 8.69
N VAL A 329 3.02 11.65 9.32
CA VAL A 329 1.73 12.33 9.44
C VAL A 329 1.12 12.11 10.82
N THR A 330 0.56 13.17 11.39
CA THR A 330 -0.19 13.09 12.65
C THR A 330 -1.64 12.75 12.37
N VAL A 331 -2.11 11.67 12.98
CA VAL A 331 -3.48 11.16 12.88
C VAL A 331 -4.07 10.97 14.27
N PRO A 332 -5.30 11.43 14.54
CA PRO A 332 -5.95 11.19 15.81
C PRO A 332 -6.52 9.76 15.83
N MET A 333 -6.45 9.12 17.00
CA MET A 333 -7.11 7.84 17.23
C MET A 333 -8.62 8.00 17.14
N ILE A 334 -9.29 7.05 16.49
CA ILE A 334 -10.76 7.02 16.42
C ILE A 334 -11.29 5.92 17.34
N ALA A 335 -12.41 6.18 17.99
CA ALA A 335 -13.05 5.22 18.87
C ALA A 335 -13.46 3.95 18.11
N GLN A 336 -13.23 2.78 18.74
CA GLN A 336 -13.53 1.47 18.17
C GLN A 336 -14.97 1.34 17.66
N ASN A 337 -15.93 1.83 18.45
CA ASN A 337 -17.35 1.82 18.09
C ASN A 337 -17.66 2.65 16.83
N THR A 338 -16.99 3.79 16.65
CA THR A 338 -17.09 4.64 15.45
C THR A 338 -16.60 3.89 14.22
N CYS A 339 -15.43 3.24 14.28
CA CYS A 339 -14.90 2.51 13.13
C CYS A 339 -15.71 1.27 12.78
N SER A 340 -16.22 0.54 13.78
CA SER A 340 -17.16 -0.57 13.56
C SER A 340 -18.57 -0.12 13.14
N SER A 341 -18.85 1.18 13.12
CA SER A 341 -20.18 1.67 12.72
C SER A 341 -20.40 1.49 11.22
N ARG A 342 -21.67 1.39 10.81
CA ARG A 342 -22.04 1.23 9.39
C ARG A 342 -21.63 2.42 8.52
N ALA A 343 -21.45 3.60 9.11
CA ALA A 343 -20.98 4.79 8.40
C ALA A 343 -19.49 4.72 8.02
N TYR A 344 -18.72 3.87 8.72
CA TYR A 344 -17.29 3.67 8.52
C TYR A 344 -17.04 2.31 7.85
N TYR A 345 -16.63 1.30 8.61
CA TYR A 345 -16.26 -0.02 8.09
C TYR A 345 -17.30 -1.11 8.37
N GLY A 346 -18.21 -0.88 9.31
CA GLY A 346 -19.26 -1.84 9.67
C GLY A 346 -18.68 -3.21 10.02
N ARG A 347 -19.20 -4.26 9.37
CA ARG A 347 -18.82 -5.66 9.62
C ARG A 347 -17.41 -6.03 9.14
N ASN A 348 -16.74 -5.16 8.39
CA ASN A 348 -15.39 -5.42 7.89
C ASN A 348 -14.30 -5.06 8.91
N PHE A 349 -14.67 -4.42 10.03
CA PHE A 349 -13.73 -3.99 11.05
C PHE A 349 -13.90 -4.79 12.33
N ASN A 350 -12.85 -5.54 12.68
CA ASN A 350 -12.81 -6.36 13.88
C ASN A 350 -12.14 -5.59 15.03
N THR A 351 -12.96 -5.10 15.96
CA THR A 351 -12.48 -4.32 17.12
C THR A 351 -11.46 -5.08 17.99
N GLN A 352 -11.41 -6.41 17.94
CA GLN A 352 -10.46 -7.20 18.72
C GLN A 352 -9.06 -7.26 18.11
N THR A 353 -8.90 -6.89 16.85
CA THR A 353 -7.63 -7.07 16.13
C THR A 353 -7.21 -5.80 15.42
N MET A 354 -8.11 -4.84 15.28
CA MET A 354 -7.92 -3.61 14.52
C MET A 354 -8.16 -2.37 15.39
N VAL A 355 -7.41 -1.31 15.10
CA VAL A 355 -7.65 0.08 15.51
C VAL A 355 -7.68 0.93 14.24
N CYS A 356 -8.21 2.13 14.35
CA CYS A 356 -8.25 3.08 13.24
C CYS A 356 -7.81 4.46 13.72
N ALA A 357 -7.13 5.19 12.85
CA ALA A 357 -6.66 6.54 13.12
C ALA A 357 -6.72 7.36 11.84
N GLY A 358 -7.15 8.60 11.95
CA GLY A 358 -7.34 9.47 10.79
C GLY A 358 -8.38 10.54 11.06
N TYR A 359 -8.71 11.32 10.02
CA TYR A 359 -9.65 12.43 10.14
C TYR A 359 -10.99 12.08 9.48
N ASP A 360 -12.11 12.40 10.14
CA ASP A 360 -13.46 12.09 9.68
C ASP A 360 -13.77 12.64 8.27
N ASN A 361 -13.25 13.82 7.96
CA ASN A 361 -13.40 14.47 6.65
C ASN A 361 -12.42 13.96 5.59
N GLY A 362 -11.54 13.00 5.93
CA GLY A 362 -10.46 12.55 5.07
C GLY A 362 -9.32 13.56 4.97
N GLY A 363 -8.57 13.51 3.88
CA GLY A 363 -7.47 14.43 3.56
C GLY A 363 -6.13 14.17 4.26
N ARG A 364 -6.07 13.42 5.38
CA ARG A 364 -4.80 12.93 5.96
C ARG A 364 -4.91 11.46 6.37
N ASP A 365 -4.06 10.61 5.79
CA ASP A 365 -4.02 9.19 6.08
C ASP A 365 -2.67 8.56 5.67
N SER A 366 -2.37 7.36 6.17
CA SER A 366 -1.30 6.51 5.64
C SER A 366 -1.69 5.97 4.26
N CYS A 367 -0.71 5.76 3.38
CA CYS A 367 -0.97 5.36 2.00
C CYS A 367 -0.25 4.07 1.59
N GLN A 368 -0.47 3.67 0.33
CA GLN A 368 0.12 2.46 -0.27
C GLN A 368 1.65 2.45 -0.10
N GLY A 369 2.22 1.36 0.41
CA GLY A 369 3.68 1.26 0.66
C GLY A 369 4.12 1.66 2.07
N ASP A 370 3.20 2.11 2.93
CA ASP A 370 3.42 2.25 4.38
C ASP A 370 3.01 0.98 5.15
N SER A 371 2.49 -0.06 4.48
CA SER A 371 2.08 -1.33 5.08
C SER A 371 3.17 -1.89 5.99
N GLY A 372 2.78 -2.37 7.17
CA GLY A 372 3.71 -2.84 8.20
C GLY A 372 4.42 -1.74 8.98
N GLY A 373 4.31 -0.48 8.56
CA GLY A 373 4.88 0.67 9.25
C GLY A 373 4.24 0.96 10.61
N PRO A 374 4.91 1.74 11.47
CA PRO A 374 4.45 2.06 12.81
C PRO A 374 3.31 3.09 12.81
N LEU A 375 2.30 2.86 13.65
CA LEU A 375 1.49 3.91 14.26
C LEU A 375 1.90 4.04 15.72
N VAL A 376 2.55 5.16 16.06
CA VAL A 376 3.10 5.41 17.39
C VAL A 376 2.41 6.55 18.12
N CYS A 377 2.15 6.36 19.40
CA CYS A 377 1.55 7.36 20.28
C CYS A 377 2.49 7.62 21.46
N THR A 378 2.47 8.85 22.00
CA THR A 378 3.29 9.18 23.17
C THR A 378 2.58 8.78 24.47
N LYS A 379 3.32 8.13 25.37
CA LYS A 379 2.91 7.86 26.76
C LYS A 379 4.08 8.19 27.67
N ASN A 380 3.86 9.08 28.64
CA ASN A 380 4.90 9.50 29.61
C ASN A 380 6.23 9.94 28.96
N GLY A 381 6.17 10.60 27.80
CA GLY A 381 7.35 11.10 27.08
C GLY A 381 8.05 10.09 26.17
N ASN A 382 7.64 8.81 26.17
CA ASN A 382 8.15 7.78 25.26
C ASN A 382 7.13 7.44 24.17
N TRP A 383 7.62 7.02 23.01
CA TRP A 383 6.79 6.55 21.91
C TRP A 383 6.51 5.05 22.02
N HIS A 384 5.24 4.70 21.94
CA HIS A 384 4.76 3.31 21.95
C HIS A 384 4.10 2.97 20.62
N LEU A 385 4.43 1.80 20.09
CA LEU A 385 3.80 1.17 18.94
C LEU A 385 2.40 0.74 19.34
N THR A 386 1.41 1.52 18.91
CA THR A 386 -0.01 1.31 19.18
C THR A 386 -0.66 0.54 18.04
N GLY A 387 -0.19 0.75 16.82
CA GLY A 387 -0.71 0.10 15.64
C GLY A 387 0.37 -0.26 14.62
N ILE A 388 0.02 -1.18 13.72
CA ILE A 388 0.81 -1.55 12.55
C ILE A 388 -0.04 -1.27 11.32
N THR A 389 0.45 -0.47 10.36
CA THR A 389 -0.30 -0.12 9.15
C THR A 389 -0.73 -1.39 8.42
N SER A 390 -2.04 -1.56 8.20
CA SER A 390 -2.60 -2.83 7.70
C SER A 390 -3.38 -2.63 6.41
N TRP A 391 -4.49 -1.89 6.45
CA TRP A 391 -5.32 -1.66 5.27
C TRP A 391 -6.15 -0.35 5.36
N GLY A 392 -6.81 0.00 4.27
CA GLY A 392 -7.70 1.17 4.19
C GLY A 392 -8.51 1.15 2.90
N TYR A 393 -9.60 1.91 2.85
CA TYR A 393 -10.33 2.14 1.60
C TYR A 393 -9.87 3.47 1.02
N GLY A 394 -9.09 3.40 -0.06
CA GLY A 394 -8.43 4.59 -0.62
C GLY A 394 -7.37 5.16 0.33
N CYS A 395 -6.86 6.33 -0.05
CA CYS A 395 -6.01 7.15 0.80
C CYS A 395 -6.79 8.38 1.23
N ALA A 396 -7.06 8.52 2.52
CA ALA A 396 -7.63 9.74 3.07
C ALA A 396 -9.04 10.09 2.52
N GLU A 397 -9.87 9.08 2.27
CA GLU A 397 -11.29 9.27 1.96
C GLU A 397 -12.09 9.64 3.21
N ALA A 398 -13.13 10.47 3.03
CA ALA A 398 -14.01 10.84 4.13
C ALA A 398 -14.67 9.60 4.76
N LYS A 399 -14.62 9.51 6.10
CA LYS A 399 -15.11 8.37 6.90
C LYS A 399 -14.42 7.03 6.61
N LYS A 400 -13.24 7.06 5.97
CA LYS A 400 -12.42 5.89 5.67
C LYS A 400 -10.99 6.08 6.21
N PRO A 401 -10.82 6.21 7.54
CA PRO A 401 -9.51 6.40 8.16
C PRO A 401 -8.65 5.13 8.06
N GLY A 402 -7.32 5.26 8.03
CA GLY A 402 -6.41 4.12 8.03
C GLY A 402 -6.73 3.10 9.13
N VAL A 403 -6.67 1.82 8.76
CA VAL A 403 -6.86 0.68 9.67
C VAL A 403 -5.50 0.04 9.95
N TYR A 404 -5.27 -0.16 11.24
CA TYR A 404 -4.01 -0.67 11.77
C TYR A 404 -4.30 -1.89 12.64
N THR A 405 -3.36 -2.82 12.72
CA THR A 405 -3.43 -3.92 13.69
C THR A 405 -3.33 -3.37 15.11
N ARG A 406 -4.22 -3.79 16.01
CA ARG A 406 -4.29 -3.36 17.42
C ARG A 406 -3.22 -4.05 18.27
N VAL A 407 -2.04 -3.43 18.40
CA VAL A 407 -0.84 -4.06 18.98
C VAL A 407 -1.02 -4.54 20.41
N VAL A 408 -1.77 -3.80 21.25
CA VAL A 408 -2.02 -4.18 22.65
C VAL A 408 -2.60 -5.59 22.81
N ASN A 409 -3.39 -6.06 21.84
CA ASN A 409 -4.00 -7.39 21.89
C ASN A 409 -3.03 -8.52 21.48
N TYR A 410 -1.82 -8.17 21.01
CA TYR A 410 -0.79 -9.13 20.61
C TYR A 410 0.43 -9.13 21.55
N VAL A 411 0.44 -8.37 22.65
CA VAL A 411 1.59 -8.32 23.58
C VAL A 411 2.00 -9.72 24.05
N ASN A 412 1.05 -10.54 24.49
CA ASN A 412 1.32 -11.91 24.92
C ASN A 412 1.82 -12.79 23.76
N TRP A 413 1.26 -12.61 22.56
CA TRP A 413 1.72 -13.33 21.39
C TRP A 413 3.16 -12.97 21.04
N ILE A 414 3.50 -11.68 21.04
CA ILE A 414 4.86 -11.20 20.77
C ILE A 414 5.82 -11.78 21.80
N LEU A 415 5.51 -11.67 23.10
CA LEU A 415 6.33 -12.24 24.18
C LEU A 415 6.58 -13.74 24.03
N ASN A 416 5.59 -14.50 23.57
CA ASN A 416 5.73 -15.94 23.37
C ASN A 416 6.59 -16.31 22.13
N LYS A 417 6.85 -15.36 21.23
CA LYS A 417 7.62 -15.59 19.99
C LYS A 417 9.06 -15.10 20.03
N ILE A 418 9.41 -14.24 20.98
CA ILE A 418 10.73 -13.59 21.09
C ILE A 418 11.59 -14.14 22.22
#